data_AF-A0A553FF15-F1
#
_entry.id   AF-A0A553FF15-F1
#
_cell.length_a   1.000
_cell.length_b   1.000
_cell.length_c   1.000
_cell.angle_alpha   90.00
_cell.angle_beta   90.00
_cell.angle_gamma   90.00
#
_symmetry.space_group_name_H-M   'P 1'
#
loop_
_entity.id
_entity.type
_entity.pdbx_description
1 polymer ?
#
loop_
_entity_poly.entity_id
_entity_poly.type
_entity_poly.pdbx_seq_one_letter_code
_entity_poly.pdbx_strand_id
1 'polypeptide(L)'
;MSSNENDNINQGAASEDLEKWEKISRERVGDEKVDERLEQLAKLSMEETLELKAQADELNLVMAKTLGMDITSDEVQAVVKQYLDYTEMALSKLQNKEVVVDYDRFIAFANSIANDDEKRAAFEFVATGLADHFSKAMLHYAEQNLK
;
A
#
# COMPACT_ATOMS: atom_id res chain seq x y z
N MET A 1 15.68 39.43 -17.89
CA MET A 1 16.45 38.94 -16.73
C MET A 1 15.47 38.23 -15.82
N SER A 2 15.55 36.90 -15.80
CA SER A 2 14.81 36.03 -14.89
C SER A 2 15.40 36.11 -13.48
N SER A 3 14.55 35.97 -12.46
CA SER A 3 14.56 34.81 -11.55
C SER A 3 14.04 35.15 -10.15
N ASN A 4 12.97 34.45 -9.79
CA ASN A 4 12.70 33.73 -8.54
C ASN A 4 12.71 34.49 -7.21
N GLU A 5 11.50 34.86 -6.74
CA GLU A 5 11.18 35.03 -5.31
C GLU A 5 10.24 33.94 -4.77
N ASN A 6 9.83 32.94 -5.57
CA ASN A 6 8.80 31.97 -5.14
C ASN A 6 9.32 30.61 -4.63
N ASP A 7 10.65 30.38 -4.57
CA ASP A 7 11.18 29.06 -4.20
C ASP A 7 11.35 28.83 -2.69
N ASN A 8 11.15 29.84 -1.82
CA ASN A 8 11.51 29.72 -0.40
C ASN A 8 10.33 29.47 0.57
N ILE A 9 9.09 29.50 0.09
CA ILE A 9 7.92 29.32 0.98
C ILE A 9 7.49 27.85 1.07
N ASN A 10 7.82 27.04 0.06
CA ASN A 10 7.35 25.64 -0.03
C ASN A 10 8.22 24.63 0.75
N GLN A 11 9.42 25.03 1.21
CA GLN A 11 10.33 24.14 1.94
C GLN A 11 10.01 24.05 3.44
N GLY A 12 9.51 25.12 4.05
CA GLY A 12 9.24 25.17 5.50
C GLY A 12 7.94 24.47 5.95
N ALA A 13 6.91 24.47 5.10
CA ALA A 13 5.66 23.76 5.39
C ALA A 13 5.82 22.24 5.23
N ALA A 14 6.62 21.80 4.25
CA ALA A 14 6.89 20.39 4.00
C ALA A 14 7.72 19.74 5.13
N SER A 15 8.65 20.49 5.74
CA SER A 15 9.49 19.98 6.85
C SER A 15 8.72 19.81 8.16
N GLU A 16 7.78 20.71 8.48
CA GLU A 16 6.99 20.61 9.71
C GLU A 16 5.97 19.47 9.68
N ASP A 17 5.40 19.18 8.51
CA ASP A 17 4.49 18.05 8.35
C ASP A 17 5.27 16.72 8.35
N LEU A 18 6.47 16.69 7.75
CA LEU A 18 7.40 15.58 7.83
C LEU A 18 7.75 15.20 9.28
N GLU A 19 8.15 16.16 10.11
CA GLU A 19 8.51 15.90 11.51
C GLU A 19 7.31 15.38 12.33
N LYS A 20 6.10 15.89 12.08
CA LYS A 20 4.89 15.38 12.74
C LYS A 20 4.57 13.95 12.33
N TRP A 21 4.71 13.62 11.06
CA TRP A 21 4.45 12.29 10.52
C TRP A 21 5.51 11.28 10.93
N GLU A 22 6.78 11.70 10.93
CA GLU A 22 7.91 10.94 11.43
C GLU A 22 7.71 10.60 12.91
N LYS A 23 7.27 11.57 13.72
CA LYS A 23 6.98 11.35 15.13
C LYS A 23 5.82 10.36 15.35
N ILE A 24 4.73 10.48 14.61
CA ILE A 24 3.58 9.55 14.69
C ILE A 24 3.96 8.13 14.25
N SER A 25 4.84 8.00 13.24
CA SER A 25 5.30 6.71 12.73
C SER A 25 6.32 6.05 13.68
N ARG A 26 7.27 6.83 14.21
CA ARG A 26 8.27 6.38 15.19
C ARG A 26 7.64 5.93 16.50
N GLU A 27 6.61 6.64 16.99
CA GLU A 27 5.86 6.25 18.19
C GLU A 27 5.12 4.90 18.03
N ARG A 28 4.87 4.44 16.80
CA ARG A 28 3.99 3.30 16.53
C ARG A 28 4.70 2.03 16.06
N VAL A 29 5.80 2.15 15.32
CA VAL A 29 6.45 1.02 14.62
C VAL A 29 7.88 0.74 15.13
N GLY A 30 8.46 1.67 15.91
CA GLY A 30 9.85 1.60 16.38
C GLY A 30 10.86 2.14 15.34
N ASP A 31 11.91 2.81 15.82
CA ASP A 31 12.86 3.59 15.02
C ASP A 31 13.51 2.78 13.87
N GLU A 32 13.94 1.53 14.10
CA GLU A 32 14.64 0.72 13.08
C GLU A 32 13.79 0.42 11.83
N LYS A 33 12.49 0.20 11.99
CA LYS A 33 11.58 -0.12 10.87
C LYS A 33 11.18 1.12 10.08
N VAL A 34 11.25 2.30 10.71
CA VAL A 34 11.04 3.59 10.04
C VAL A 34 12.22 3.88 9.11
N ASP A 35 13.45 3.60 9.54
CA ASP A 35 14.66 3.80 8.74
C ASP A 35 14.70 2.91 7.49
N GLU A 36 14.34 1.61 7.58
CA GLU A 36 14.27 0.73 6.39
C GLU A 36 13.18 1.14 5.38
N ARG A 37 12.01 1.60 5.88
CA ARG A 37 10.97 2.16 4.99
C ARG A 37 11.42 3.48 4.37
N LEU A 38 12.11 4.33 5.13
CA LEU A 38 12.65 5.58 4.62
C LEU A 38 13.74 5.36 3.57
N GLU A 39 14.59 4.35 3.70
CA GLU A 39 15.57 3.99 2.65
C GLU A 39 14.91 3.50 1.35
N GLN A 40 13.80 2.77 1.45
CA GLN A 40 13.03 2.35 0.27
C GLN A 40 12.27 3.53 -0.37
N LEU A 41 11.76 4.45 0.46
CA LEU A 41 11.09 5.67 0.03
C LEU A 41 12.08 6.76 -0.44
N ALA A 42 13.35 6.71 -0.05
CA ALA A 42 14.38 7.66 -0.48
C ALA A 42 14.66 7.63 -1.99
N LYS A 43 14.19 6.57 -2.68
CA LYS A 43 14.23 6.46 -4.14
C LYS A 43 13.03 7.13 -4.84
N LEU A 44 11.97 7.43 -4.10
CA LEU A 44 10.78 8.12 -4.59
C LEU A 44 10.84 9.59 -4.20
N SER A 45 10.23 10.45 -5.02
CA SER A 45 9.98 11.82 -4.60
C SER A 45 8.98 11.86 -3.45
N MET A 46 8.96 12.97 -2.70
CA MET A 46 7.96 13.20 -1.66
C MET A 46 6.53 13.14 -2.22
N GLU A 47 6.34 13.74 -3.39
CA GLU A 47 5.06 13.73 -4.12
C GLU A 47 4.60 12.30 -4.39
N GLU A 48 5.46 11.45 -4.95
CA GLU A 48 5.13 10.05 -5.22
C GLU A 48 4.85 9.25 -3.95
N THR A 49 5.56 9.55 -2.87
CA THR A 49 5.33 8.90 -1.57
C THR A 49 3.96 9.26 -1.00
N LEU A 50 3.58 10.53 -1.06
CA LEU A 50 2.27 11.01 -0.61
C LEU A 50 1.15 10.46 -1.48
N GLU A 51 1.34 10.38 -2.80
CA GLU A 51 0.39 9.77 -3.73
C GLU A 51 0.15 8.29 -3.42
N LEU A 52 1.23 7.50 -3.23
CA LEU A 52 1.12 6.10 -2.87
C LEU A 52 0.37 5.90 -1.56
N LYS A 53 0.63 6.76 -0.57
CA LYS A 53 -0.09 6.72 0.70
C LYS A 53 -1.57 7.03 0.52
N ALA A 54 -1.92 8.09 -0.19
CA ALA A 54 -3.32 8.46 -0.41
C ALA A 54 -4.10 7.34 -1.10
N GLN A 55 -3.51 6.72 -2.14
CA GLN A 55 -4.11 5.57 -2.82
C GLN A 55 -4.24 4.35 -1.91
N ALA A 56 -3.23 4.07 -1.07
CA ALA A 56 -3.30 2.99 -0.09
C ALA A 56 -4.41 3.22 0.94
N ASP A 57 -4.56 4.45 1.44
CA ASP A 57 -5.60 4.82 2.41
C ASP A 57 -7.01 4.67 1.79
N GLU A 58 -7.20 5.11 0.54
CA GLU A 58 -8.45 4.89 -0.19
C GLU A 58 -8.74 3.40 -0.40
N LEU A 59 -7.73 2.63 -0.82
CA LEU A 59 -7.86 1.20 -1.03
C LEU A 59 -8.21 0.47 0.27
N ASN A 60 -7.60 0.85 1.40
CA ASN A 60 -7.93 0.30 2.72
C ASN A 60 -9.40 0.53 3.08
N LEU A 61 -9.94 1.72 2.81
CA LEU A 61 -11.35 2.02 3.06
C LEU A 61 -12.28 1.17 2.19
N VAL A 62 -11.89 0.90 0.94
CA VAL A 62 -12.68 0.06 0.03
C VAL A 62 -12.59 -1.41 0.42
N MET A 63 -11.39 -1.91 0.76
CA MET A 63 -11.20 -3.28 1.27
C MET A 63 -11.99 -3.52 2.56
N ALA A 64 -12.02 -2.58 3.49
CA ALA A 64 -12.82 -2.72 4.72
C ALA A 64 -14.31 -2.93 4.43
N LYS A 65 -14.83 -2.29 3.36
CA LYS A 65 -16.24 -2.41 2.97
C LYS A 65 -16.60 -3.77 2.38
N THR A 66 -15.63 -4.56 1.92
CA THR A 66 -15.89 -5.91 1.40
C THR A 66 -16.15 -6.92 2.51
N LEU A 67 -15.79 -6.59 3.75
CA LEU A 67 -15.92 -7.52 4.87
C LEU A 67 -17.38 -7.95 5.07
N GLY A 68 -17.62 -9.26 5.04
CA GLY A 68 -18.96 -9.85 5.15
C GLY A 68 -19.68 -10.04 3.82
N MET A 69 -19.12 -9.54 2.71
CA MET A 69 -19.58 -9.88 1.36
C MET A 69 -19.07 -11.26 0.93
N ASP A 70 -19.69 -11.83 -0.10
CA ASP A 70 -19.20 -13.08 -0.71
C ASP A 70 -17.87 -12.82 -1.42
N ILE A 71 -16.86 -13.66 -1.15
CA ILE A 71 -15.54 -13.52 -1.75
C ILE A 71 -15.58 -13.63 -3.28
N THR A 72 -16.59 -14.28 -3.86
CA THR A 72 -16.73 -14.42 -5.31
C THR A 72 -17.62 -13.34 -5.92
N SER A 73 -18.11 -12.36 -5.14
CA SER A 73 -18.96 -11.30 -5.69
C SER A 73 -18.15 -10.38 -6.59
N ASP A 74 -18.81 -9.79 -7.60
CA ASP A 74 -18.19 -8.86 -8.53
C ASP A 74 -17.57 -7.67 -7.79
N GLU A 75 -18.21 -7.21 -6.71
CA GLU A 75 -17.68 -6.13 -5.88
C GLU A 75 -16.38 -6.52 -5.19
N VAL A 76 -16.31 -7.69 -4.53
CA VAL A 76 -15.07 -8.12 -3.86
C VAL A 76 -13.96 -8.36 -4.88
N GLN A 77 -14.29 -9.00 -6.01
CA GLN A 77 -13.32 -9.29 -7.06
C GLN A 77 -12.80 -8.02 -7.76
N ALA A 78 -13.64 -6.98 -7.90
CA ALA A 78 -13.20 -5.68 -8.38
C ALA A 78 -12.18 -5.02 -7.43
N VAL A 79 -12.38 -5.14 -6.12
CA VAL A 79 -11.44 -4.60 -5.12
C VAL A 79 -10.13 -5.40 -5.10
N VAL A 80 -10.19 -6.72 -5.26
CA VAL A 80 -8.98 -7.55 -5.43
C VAL A 80 -8.19 -7.13 -6.67
N LYS A 81 -8.87 -6.86 -7.80
CA LYS A 81 -8.22 -6.30 -8.98
C LYS A 81 -7.56 -4.94 -8.68
N GLN A 82 -8.26 -4.03 -8.01
CA GLN A 82 -7.69 -2.73 -7.62
C GLN A 82 -6.43 -2.89 -6.75
N TYR A 83 -6.42 -3.88 -5.85
CA TYR A 83 -5.24 -4.21 -5.04
C TYR A 83 -4.08 -4.75 -5.89
N LEU A 84 -4.35 -5.60 -6.88
CA LEU A 84 -3.34 -6.06 -7.85
C LEU A 84 -2.76 -4.87 -8.63
N ASP A 85 -3.62 -4.04 -9.23
CA ASP A 85 -3.22 -2.87 -10.02
C ASP A 85 -2.35 -1.90 -9.17
N TYR A 86 -2.77 -1.63 -7.92
CA TYR A 86 -2.00 -0.82 -6.98
C TYR A 86 -0.64 -1.46 -6.66
N THR A 87 -0.61 -2.77 -6.44
CA THR A 87 0.62 -3.50 -6.09
C THR A 87 1.63 -3.45 -7.25
N GLU A 88 1.18 -3.67 -8.48
CA GLU A 88 2.01 -3.57 -9.68
C GLU A 88 2.56 -2.15 -9.87
N MET A 89 1.71 -1.14 -9.74
CA MET A 89 2.12 0.26 -9.84
C MET A 89 3.13 0.63 -8.75
N ALA A 90 2.86 0.29 -7.48
CA ALA A 90 3.74 0.59 -6.36
C ALA A 90 5.10 -0.10 -6.50
N LEU A 91 5.10 -1.39 -6.86
CA LEU A 91 6.34 -2.14 -7.11
C LEU A 91 7.11 -1.56 -8.31
N SER A 92 6.40 -1.13 -9.36
CA SER A 92 7.04 -0.56 -10.53
C SER A 92 7.77 0.74 -10.21
N LYS A 93 7.13 1.61 -9.42
CA LYS A 93 7.74 2.84 -8.89
C LYS A 93 8.96 2.54 -8.02
N LEU A 94 8.81 1.64 -7.04
CA LEU A 94 9.89 1.28 -6.10
C LEU A 94 11.10 0.63 -6.79
N GLN A 95 10.87 -0.13 -7.87
CA GLN A 95 11.92 -0.84 -8.60
C GLN A 95 12.44 -0.06 -9.81
N ASN A 96 11.84 1.09 -10.12
CA ASN A 96 12.10 1.89 -11.33
C ASN A 96 12.12 1.04 -12.61
N LYS A 97 11.16 0.12 -12.73
CA LYS A 97 10.93 -0.74 -13.91
C LYS A 97 9.50 -1.25 -13.89
N GLU A 98 8.97 -1.62 -15.05
CA GLU A 98 7.66 -2.28 -15.11
C GLU A 98 7.69 -3.60 -14.33
N VAL A 99 6.73 -3.77 -13.42
CA VAL A 99 6.53 -4.97 -12.63
C VAL A 99 5.11 -5.47 -12.86
N VAL A 100 5.01 -6.66 -13.43
CA VAL A 100 3.77 -7.43 -13.51
C VAL A 100 3.81 -8.52 -12.45
N VAL A 101 2.69 -8.71 -11.75
CA VAL A 101 2.54 -9.73 -10.72
C VAL A 101 1.81 -10.92 -11.34
N ASP A 102 2.56 -11.97 -11.61
CA ASP A 102 2.01 -13.22 -12.13
C ASP A 102 1.22 -14.01 -11.08
N TYR A 103 0.59 -15.10 -11.55
CA TYR A 103 -0.20 -16.01 -10.72
C TYR A 103 0.54 -16.46 -9.46
N ASP A 104 1.75 -17.02 -9.60
CA ASP A 104 2.50 -17.60 -8.48
C ASP A 104 2.85 -16.52 -7.44
N ARG A 105 3.25 -15.34 -7.90
CA ARG A 105 3.56 -14.21 -7.02
C ARG A 105 2.32 -13.67 -6.34
N PHE A 106 1.18 -13.61 -7.02
CA PHE A 106 -0.08 -13.14 -6.42
C PHE A 106 -0.60 -14.12 -5.35
N ILE A 107 -0.49 -15.43 -5.60
CA ILE A 107 -0.76 -16.49 -4.61
C ILE A 107 0.15 -16.34 -3.40
N ALA A 108 1.45 -16.08 -3.60
CA ALA A 108 2.39 -15.86 -2.51
C ALA A 108 2.00 -14.63 -1.65
N PHE A 109 1.54 -13.55 -2.28
CA PHE A 109 1.01 -12.39 -1.55
C PHE A 109 -0.23 -12.74 -0.73
N ALA A 110 -1.22 -13.39 -1.34
CA ALA A 110 -2.44 -13.82 -0.67
C ALA A 110 -2.14 -14.70 0.56
N ASN A 111 -1.25 -15.69 0.40
CA ASN A 111 -0.85 -16.56 1.50
C ASN A 111 -0.09 -15.81 2.58
N SER A 112 0.75 -14.84 2.22
CA SER A 112 1.50 -14.07 3.20
C SER A 112 0.59 -13.18 4.07
N ILE A 113 -0.53 -12.67 3.53
CA ILE A 113 -1.50 -11.90 4.34
C ILE A 113 -2.11 -12.76 5.46
N ALA A 114 -2.33 -14.06 5.21
CA ALA A 114 -2.91 -14.96 6.19
C ALA A 114 -1.89 -15.53 7.19
N ASN A 115 -0.63 -15.73 6.77
CA ASN A 115 0.36 -16.54 7.50
C ASN A 115 1.57 -15.76 8.03
N ASP A 116 1.82 -14.54 7.55
CA ASP A 116 2.88 -13.68 8.08
C ASP A 116 2.29 -12.71 9.11
N ASP A 117 2.81 -12.73 10.35
CA ASP A 117 2.24 -11.97 11.47
C ASP A 117 2.19 -10.46 11.19
N GLU A 118 3.21 -9.91 10.53
CA GLU A 118 3.28 -8.47 10.24
C GLU A 118 2.26 -8.08 9.17
N LYS A 119 2.19 -8.83 8.08
CA LYS A 119 1.19 -8.58 7.02
C LYS A 119 -0.22 -8.80 7.53
N ARG A 120 -0.44 -9.86 8.32
CA ARG A 120 -1.74 -10.13 8.93
C ARG A 120 -2.17 -8.95 9.79
N ALA A 121 -1.29 -8.48 10.68
CA ALA A 121 -1.58 -7.33 11.54
C ALA A 121 -1.93 -6.07 10.75
N ALA A 122 -1.30 -5.83 9.60
CA ALA A 122 -1.62 -4.68 8.74
C ALA A 122 -3.07 -4.73 8.20
N PHE A 123 -3.55 -5.90 7.77
CA PHE A 123 -4.92 -6.06 7.29
C PHE A 123 -5.94 -6.06 8.43
N GLU A 124 -5.62 -6.70 9.57
CA GLU A 124 -6.47 -6.70 10.77
C GLU A 124 -6.63 -5.31 11.38
N PHE A 125 -5.62 -4.43 11.20
CA PHE A 125 -5.71 -3.02 11.60
C PHE A 125 -6.76 -2.25 10.80
N VAL A 126 -6.95 -2.61 9.52
CA VAL A 126 -7.96 -1.98 8.66
C VAL A 126 -9.36 -2.43 9.07
N ALA A 127 -9.57 -3.74 9.23
CA ALA A 127 -10.79 -4.29 9.81
C ALA A 127 -10.56 -5.72 10.34
N THR A 128 -11.13 -6.03 11.50
CA THR A 128 -11.01 -7.37 12.10
C THR A 128 -11.60 -8.43 11.19
N GLY A 129 -10.83 -9.48 10.89
CA GLY A 129 -11.17 -10.58 9.99
C GLY A 129 -10.88 -10.30 8.51
N LEU A 130 -10.37 -9.11 8.16
CA LEU A 130 -10.08 -8.74 6.78
C LEU A 130 -8.95 -9.58 6.19
N ALA A 131 -7.92 -9.92 6.97
CA ALA A 131 -6.77 -10.68 6.47
C ALA A 131 -7.20 -12.01 5.83
N ASP A 132 -8.02 -12.78 6.54
CA ASP A 132 -8.50 -14.09 6.05
C ASP A 132 -9.51 -13.94 4.91
N HIS A 133 -10.41 -12.97 5.00
CA HIS A 133 -11.40 -12.71 3.95
C HIS A 133 -10.72 -12.31 2.64
N PHE A 134 -9.81 -11.35 2.70
CA PHE A 134 -9.15 -10.79 1.53
C PHE A 134 -8.14 -11.77 0.92
N SER A 135 -7.39 -12.51 1.75
CA SER A 135 -6.52 -13.60 1.29
C SER A 135 -7.30 -14.61 0.44
N LYS A 136 -8.48 -15.07 0.91
CA LYS A 136 -9.33 -16.01 0.15
C LYS A 136 -9.84 -15.41 -1.16
N ALA A 137 -10.26 -14.14 -1.14
CA ALA A 137 -10.71 -13.45 -2.33
C ALA A 137 -9.59 -13.31 -3.38
N MET A 138 -8.35 -13.04 -2.95
CA MET A 138 -7.17 -13.01 -3.82
C MET A 138 -6.85 -14.37 -4.44
N LEU A 139 -6.91 -15.45 -3.66
CA LEU A 139 -6.71 -16.81 -4.17
C LEU A 139 -7.76 -17.16 -5.25
N HIS A 140 -9.02 -16.79 -5.01
CA HIS A 140 -10.08 -16.98 -6.00
C HIS A 140 -9.80 -16.18 -7.29
N TYR A 141 -9.46 -14.89 -7.16
CA TYR A 141 -9.16 -14.04 -8.31
C TYR A 141 -8.01 -14.60 -9.16
N ALA A 142 -6.95 -15.07 -8.51
CA ALA A 142 -5.78 -15.65 -9.17
C ALA A 142 -6.18 -16.84 -10.05
N GLU A 143 -6.94 -17.78 -9.51
CA GLU A 143 -7.39 -18.98 -10.22
C GLU A 143 -8.32 -18.67 -11.41
N GLN A 144 -9.11 -17.59 -11.33
CA GLN A 144 -10.04 -17.22 -12.39
C GLN A 144 -9.42 -16.34 -13.48
N ASN A 145 -8.41 -15.53 -13.17
CA ASN A 145 -7.98 -14.43 -14.05
C ASN A 145 -6.50 -14.45 -14.41
N LEU A 146 -5.63 -15.09 -13.62
CA LEU A 146 -4.17 -15.00 -13.80
C LEU A 146 -3.53 -16.31 -14.30
N LYS A 147 -4.34 -17.36 -14.46
CA LYS A 147 -3.90 -18.71 -14.82
C LYS A 147 -3.96 -18.98 -16.32
#